data_AF-A0A6C0JHA6-F1
#
_entry.id   AF-A0A6C0JHA6-F1
#
_cell.length_a   1.000
_cell.length_b   1.000
_cell.length_c   1.000
_cell.angle_alpha   90.00
_cell.angle_beta   90.00
_cell.angle_gamma   90.00
#
_symmetry.space_group_name_H-M   'P 1'
#
loop_
_entity.id
_entity.type
_entity.pdbx_description
1 polymer ?
#
loop_
_entity_poly.entity_id
_entity_poly.type
_entity_poly.pdbx_seq_one_letter_code
_entity_poly.pdbx_strand_id
1 'polypeptide(L)'
;MSTSNFLEKDNIELMWEVLTDEPLIKQLCNSEIKLKNIMHIFESNLRDFFVTEKNNCNNLVELNKKYILLIINYIIKTHQNQYANTAQGSGTTNQYKKIRIHEEEPIKQSITYEDIHNDRMTIFEKELNQKQEEFTSAMALQVPPVPNFSDNLDQPISEIEVEIKRIQEQRNYDIEIINNTNKNGNAYIDENWLKPQETSIKNEKLIKISATSNSGSNSTNSTSITNTNRHISWEDEQQNKSEEQEALNIFGKLKKITSTDNSVPNYQIQIDDLKKEISTLNEKLDIFLQKYK
;
A
#
# COMPACT_ATOMS: atom_id res chain seq x y z
N MET A 1 42.08 -32.50 4.34
CA MET A 1 41.75 -32.22 2.93
C MET A 1 42.49 -30.97 2.50
N SER A 2 43.28 -31.05 1.44
CA SER A 2 44.05 -29.92 0.91
C SER A 2 43.13 -28.92 0.21
N THR A 3 43.43 -27.62 0.32
CA THR A 3 42.70 -26.54 -0.37
C THR A 3 42.83 -26.60 -1.89
N SER A 4 43.83 -27.34 -2.40
CA SER A 4 44.04 -27.59 -3.83
C SER A 4 42.87 -28.28 -4.53
N ASN A 5 42.05 -29.03 -3.79
CA ASN A 5 40.97 -29.82 -4.37
C ASN A 5 39.68 -28.99 -4.57
N PHE A 6 39.71 -27.69 -4.30
CA PHE A 6 38.55 -26.82 -4.43
C PHE A 6 38.01 -26.75 -5.88
N LEU A 7 38.93 -26.72 -6.86
CA LEU A 7 38.60 -26.65 -8.28
C LEU A 7 38.39 -28.04 -8.93
N GLU A 8 38.38 -29.10 -8.12
CA GLU A 8 38.13 -30.46 -8.60
C GLU A 8 36.67 -30.61 -9.03
N LYS A 9 36.42 -31.30 -10.15
CA LYS A 9 35.08 -31.43 -10.73
C LYS A 9 34.08 -32.01 -9.71
N ASP A 10 34.49 -33.05 -9.00
CA ASP A 10 33.66 -33.73 -8.00
C ASP A 10 33.28 -32.79 -6.84
N ASN A 11 34.20 -31.92 -6.42
CA ASN A 11 33.92 -30.92 -5.38
C ASN A 11 32.98 -29.82 -5.87
N ILE A 12 33.14 -29.38 -7.12
CA ILE A 12 32.27 -28.38 -7.76
C ILE A 12 30.85 -28.92 -7.88
N GLU A 13 30.71 -30.17 -8.33
CA GLU A 13 29.42 -30.86 -8.44
C GLU A 13 28.75 -31.01 -7.07
N LEU A 14 29.50 -31.46 -6.06
CA LEU A 14 29.00 -31.54 -4.68
C LEU A 14 28.55 -30.17 -4.15
N MET A 15 29.32 -29.11 -4.37
CA MET A 15 28.94 -27.75 -3.93
C MET A 15 27.67 -27.27 -4.64
N TRP A 16 27.53 -27.60 -5.92
CA TRP A 16 26.34 -27.28 -6.69
C TRP A 16 25.12 -28.06 -6.20
N GLU A 17 25.25 -29.36 -5.96
CA GLU A 17 24.19 -30.20 -5.39
C GLU A 17 23.72 -29.64 -4.04
N VAL A 18 24.65 -29.38 -3.12
CA VAL A 18 24.35 -28.80 -1.79
C VAL A 18 23.65 -27.45 -1.91
N LEU A 19 24.06 -26.60 -2.86
CA LEU A 19 23.42 -25.31 -3.11
C LEU A 19 21.99 -25.49 -3.63
N THR A 20 21.79 -26.40 -4.59
CA THR A 20 20.48 -26.64 -5.19
C THR A 20 19.52 -27.38 -4.27
N ASP A 21 20.02 -28.13 -3.29
CA ASP A 21 19.19 -28.86 -2.34
C ASP A 21 18.58 -27.98 -1.25
N GLU A 22 19.10 -26.77 -1.09
CA GLU A 22 18.64 -25.81 -0.10
C GLU A 22 17.23 -25.29 -0.46
N PRO A 23 16.26 -25.34 0.49
CA PRO A 23 14.85 -25.04 0.22
C PRO A 23 14.60 -23.58 -0.19
N LEU A 24 15.35 -22.61 0.35
CA LEU A 24 15.21 -21.21 -0.07
C LEU A 24 15.66 -21.03 -1.52
N ILE A 25 16.74 -21.66 -1.95
CA ILE A 25 17.22 -21.64 -3.34
C ILE A 25 16.21 -22.31 -4.26
N LYS A 26 15.62 -23.45 -3.89
CA LYS A 26 14.54 -24.10 -4.66
C LYS A 26 13.34 -23.17 -4.85
N GLN A 27 12.96 -22.43 -3.81
CA GLN A 27 11.86 -21.47 -3.87
C GLN A 27 12.19 -20.22 -4.72
N LEU A 28 13.40 -19.67 -4.59
CA LEU A 28 13.85 -18.48 -5.30
C LEU A 28 14.12 -18.77 -6.80
N CYS A 29 14.57 -19.98 -7.10
CA CYS A 29 14.95 -20.46 -8.43
C CYS A 29 13.88 -21.34 -9.06
N ASN A 30 12.62 -20.95 -8.93
CA ASN A 30 11.44 -21.66 -9.44
C ASN A 30 11.36 -21.81 -10.98
N SER A 31 12.38 -21.36 -11.72
CA SER A 31 12.42 -21.41 -13.19
C SER A 31 13.76 -21.95 -13.65
N GLU A 32 13.73 -22.83 -14.65
CA GLU A 32 14.91 -23.41 -15.28
C GLU A 32 15.88 -22.35 -15.82
N ILE A 33 15.35 -21.20 -16.26
CA ILE A 33 16.15 -20.07 -16.77
C ILE A 33 16.96 -19.43 -15.64
N LYS A 34 16.35 -19.24 -14.46
CA LYS A 34 17.04 -18.66 -13.29
C LYS A 34 18.14 -19.59 -12.79
N LEU A 35 17.87 -20.90 -12.77
CA LEU A 35 18.83 -21.91 -12.36
C LEU A 35 20.06 -21.93 -13.29
N LYS A 36 19.86 -21.89 -14.61
CA LYS A 36 20.96 -21.81 -15.60
C LYS A 36 21.79 -20.53 -15.44
N ASN A 37 21.14 -19.40 -15.19
CA ASN A 37 21.84 -18.13 -14.94
C ASN A 37 22.71 -18.20 -13.68
N ILE A 38 22.19 -18.79 -12.61
CA ILE A 38 22.92 -18.98 -11.36
C ILE A 38 24.08 -19.96 -11.54
N MET A 39 23.88 -21.05 -12.28
CA MET A 39 24.95 -22.00 -12.61
C MET A 39 26.09 -21.29 -13.37
N HIS A 40 25.76 -20.45 -14.35
CA HIS A 40 26.76 -19.70 -15.08
C HIS A 40 27.54 -18.73 -14.17
N ILE A 41 26.86 -18.08 -13.23
CA ILE A 41 27.47 -17.19 -12.24
C ILE A 41 28.36 -17.99 -11.28
N PHE A 42 27.91 -19.16 -10.84
CA PHE A 42 28.67 -20.09 -10.02
C PHE A 42 29.97 -20.47 -10.75
N GLU A 43 29.90 -21.08 -11.93
CA GLU A 43 31.11 -21.50 -12.66
C GLU A 43 32.07 -20.34 -12.99
N SER A 44 31.53 -19.18 -13.37
CA SER A 44 32.31 -18.00 -13.75
C SER A 44 33.09 -17.40 -12.58
N ASN A 45 32.49 -17.36 -11.39
CA ASN A 45 33.13 -16.74 -10.21
C ASN A 45 33.99 -17.70 -9.39
N LEU A 46 33.94 -19.01 -9.68
CA LEU A 46 34.62 -20.05 -8.89
C LEU A 46 36.16 -19.89 -8.90
N ARG A 47 36.74 -19.61 -10.07
CA ARG A 47 38.20 -19.42 -10.21
C ARG A 47 38.68 -18.15 -9.53
N ASP A 48 37.98 -17.04 -9.75
CA ASP A 48 38.33 -15.74 -9.18
C ASP A 48 38.27 -15.79 -7.65
N PHE A 49 37.22 -16.40 -7.09
CA PHE A 49 37.11 -16.63 -5.66
C PHE A 49 38.28 -17.46 -5.10
N PHE A 50 38.63 -18.57 -5.77
CA PHE A 50 39.70 -19.45 -5.29
C PHE A 50 41.05 -18.74 -5.23
N VAL A 51 41.39 -17.94 -6.24
CA VAL A 51 42.65 -17.20 -6.27
C VAL A 51 42.76 -16.22 -5.10
N THR A 52 41.66 -15.56 -4.75
CA THR A 52 41.61 -14.59 -3.65
C THR A 52 41.62 -15.27 -2.29
N GLU A 53 40.92 -16.39 -2.12
CA GLU A 53 40.62 -16.95 -0.80
C GLU A 53 41.41 -18.20 -0.41
N LYS A 54 42.18 -18.80 -1.33
CA LYS A 54 42.98 -20.00 -1.05
C LYS A 54 43.97 -19.84 0.12
N ASN A 55 44.42 -18.62 0.40
CA ASN A 55 45.38 -18.32 1.46
C ASN A 55 44.71 -17.94 2.79
N ASN A 56 43.42 -17.61 2.76
CA ASN A 56 42.68 -17.14 3.94
C ASN A 56 41.86 -18.24 4.61
N CYS A 57 41.76 -19.41 3.99
CA CYS A 57 41.00 -20.55 4.49
C CYS A 57 41.95 -21.69 4.85
N ASN A 58 41.72 -22.33 5.99
CA ASN A 58 42.60 -23.38 6.51
C ASN A 58 42.28 -24.75 5.91
N ASN A 59 41.05 -24.94 5.42
CA ASN A 59 40.59 -26.22 4.91
C ASN A 59 39.65 -26.06 3.70
N LEU A 60 39.52 -27.14 2.93
CA LEU A 60 38.64 -27.21 1.76
C LEU A 60 37.17 -26.93 2.13
N VAL A 61 36.70 -27.44 3.27
CA VAL A 61 35.31 -27.29 3.72
C VAL A 61 34.97 -25.83 4.00
N GLU A 62 35.92 -25.04 4.51
CA GLU A 62 35.79 -23.62 4.80
C GLU A 62 35.72 -22.81 3.51
N LEU A 63 36.54 -23.15 2.50
CA LEU A 63 36.41 -22.59 1.16
C LEU A 63 35.03 -22.91 0.56
N ASN A 64 34.59 -24.17 0.63
CA ASN A 64 33.30 -24.59 0.11
C ASN A 64 32.15 -23.84 0.79
N LYS A 65 32.15 -23.77 2.12
CA LYS A 65 31.15 -23.02 2.90
C LYS A 65 31.12 -21.55 2.54
N LYS A 66 32.29 -20.90 2.50
CA LYS A 66 32.41 -19.47 2.20
C LYS A 66 31.94 -19.16 0.78
N TYR A 67 32.24 -20.04 -0.16
CA TYR A 67 31.80 -19.89 -1.55
C TYR A 67 30.30 -20.10 -1.71
N ILE A 68 29.73 -21.19 -1.15
CA ILE A 68 28.28 -21.44 -1.16
C ILE A 68 27.55 -20.26 -0.52
N LEU A 69 28.03 -19.75 0.62
CA LEU A 69 27.44 -18.60 1.29
C LEU A 69 27.49 -17.33 0.42
N LEU A 70 28.59 -17.08 -0.30
CA LEU A 70 28.69 -15.97 -1.25
C LEU A 70 27.61 -16.04 -2.33
N ILE A 71 27.41 -17.22 -2.90
CA ILE A 71 26.41 -17.46 -3.95
C ILE A 71 24.98 -17.34 -3.39
N ILE A 72 24.71 -17.90 -2.21
CA ILE A 72 23.40 -17.75 -1.53
C ILE A 72 23.09 -16.27 -1.28
N ASN A 73 24.05 -15.51 -0.72
CA ASN A 73 23.88 -14.08 -0.47
C ASN A 73 23.63 -13.29 -1.75
N TYR A 74 24.31 -13.65 -2.84
CA TYR A 74 24.07 -13.07 -4.16
C TYR A 74 22.62 -13.34 -4.62
N ILE A 75 22.16 -14.59 -4.56
CA ILE A 75 20.81 -14.98 -4.97
C ILE A 75 19.76 -14.22 -4.15
N ILE A 76 19.90 -14.19 -2.82
CA ILE A 76 18.98 -13.47 -1.92
C ILE A 76 18.94 -11.98 -2.27
N LYS A 77 20.11 -11.34 -2.44
CA LYS A 77 20.18 -9.91 -2.79
C LYS A 77 19.56 -9.63 -4.16
N THR A 78 19.78 -10.48 -5.16
CA THR A 78 19.16 -10.29 -6.48
C THR A 78 17.63 -10.39 -6.40
N HIS A 79 17.10 -11.29 -5.58
CA HIS A 79 15.65 -11.42 -5.38
C HIS A 79 15.06 -10.25 -4.60
N GLN A 80 15.70 -9.79 -3.53
CA GLN A 80 15.23 -8.64 -2.74
C GLN A 80 15.15 -7.34 -3.56
N ASN A 81 16.10 -7.13 -4.47
CA ASN A 81 16.07 -5.99 -5.38
C ASN A 81 14.91 -6.06 -6.42
N GLN A 82 14.30 -7.22 -6.66
CA GLN A 82 13.13 -7.31 -7.53
C GLN A 82 11.86 -6.75 -6.88
N TYR A 83 11.76 -6.72 -5.55
CA TYR A 83 10.60 -6.18 -4.82
C TYR A 83 10.77 -4.74 -4.33
N ALA A 84 11.98 -4.18 -4.40
CA ALA A 84 12.27 -2.79 -4.01
C ALA A 84 12.02 -1.77 -5.15
N ASN A 85 11.73 -2.22 -6.37
CA ASN A 85 11.62 -1.35 -7.56
C ASN A 85 10.20 -0.83 -7.86
N THR A 86 9.24 -0.92 -6.92
CA THR A 86 7.91 -0.27 -7.06
C THR A 86 7.77 1.06 -6.33
N ALA A 87 8.85 1.60 -5.74
CA ALA A 87 8.87 2.98 -5.28
C ALA A 87 10.18 3.66 -5.69
N GLN A 88 10.02 4.70 -6.50
CA GLN A 88 11.02 5.67 -6.96
C GLN A 88 11.96 5.21 -8.09
N GLY A 89 11.73 5.84 -9.25
CA GLY A 89 12.51 5.64 -10.45
C GLY A 89 13.91 6.20 -10.35
N SER A 90 14.85 5.46 -10.92
CA SER A 90 15.90 5.98 -11.79
C SER A 90 16.43 4.81 -12.61
N GLY A 91 16.43 4.95 -13.92
CA GLY A 91 16.81 3.88 -14.83
C GLY A 91 18.29 3.51 -14.71
N THR A 92 18.60 2.23 -14.87
CA THR A 92 19.76 1.79 -15.66
C THR A 92 19.56 0.34 -16.11
N THR A 93 20.05 0.12 -17.31
CA THR A 93 19.94 -1.03 -18.19
C THR A 93 20.46 -2.35 -17.61
N ASN A 94 19.81 -3.44 -18.02
CA ASN A 94 20.27 -4.82 -17.87
C ASN A 94 21.68 -4.98 -18.45
N GLN A 95 22.69 -5.02 -17.58
CA GLN A 95 23.98 -5.64 -17.88
C GLN A 95 24.39 -6.53 -16.72
N TYR A 96 24.84 -7.72 -17.11
CA TYR A 96 25.36 -8.81 -16.31
C TYR A 96 26.34 -8.27 -15.25
N LYS A 97 25.88 -8.16 -14.00
CA LYS A 97 26.72 -7.68 -12.89
C LYS A 97 27.70 -8.80 -12.50
N LYS A 98 28.91 -8.70 -13.03
CA LYS A 98 30.11 -9.37 -12.50
C LYS A 98 30.22 -9.02 -11.00
N ILE A 99 30.45 -10.01 -10.15
CA ILE A 99 30.69 -9.80 -8.72
C ILE A 99 31.98 -8.99 -8.62
N ARG A 100 31.89 -7.70 -8.25
CA ARG A 100 33.05 -6.86 -7.98
C ARG A 100 33.58 -7.23 -6.60
N ILE A 101 34.80 -7.76 -6.55
CA ILE A 101 35.42 -8.21 -5.30
C ILE A 101 35.94 -7.02 -4.47
N HIS A 102 36.29 -5.86 -5.04
CA HIS A 102 36.44 -4.58 -4.31
C HIS A 102 36.56 -3.37 -5.25
N GLU A 103 35.86 -2.28 -4.91
CA GLU A 103 36.29 -0.88 -5.06
C GLU A 103 35.54 -0.09 -3.97
N GLU A 104 36.27 0.72 -3.20
CA GLU A 104 35.80 1.48 -2.04
C GLU A 104 34.69 2.48 -2.41
N GLU A 105 33.45 2.14 -2.10
CA GLU A 105 32.46 3.13 -1.66
C GLU A 105 32.51 3.17 -0.13
N PRO A 106 32.31 4.34 0.52
CA PRO A 106 32.52 4.49 1.94
C PRO A 106 31.74 3.41 2.67
N ILE A 107 32.50 2.56 3.36
CA ILE A 107 32.00 1.50 4.24
C ILE A 107 30.89 2.15 5.06
N LYS A 108 29.65 1.72 4.84
CA LYS A 108 28.55 1.96 5.77
C LYS A 108 29.12 1.54 7.12
N GLN A 109 29.36 2.53 7.98
CA GLN A 109 30.10 2.41 9.23
C GLN A 109 29.71 1.11 9.92
N SER A 110 30.69 0.34 10.38
CA SER A 110 30.45 -0.85 11.22
C SER A 110 29.37 -0.49 12.22
N ILE A 111 28.19 -1.10 12.10
CA ILE A 111 27.03 -0.76 12.91
C ILE A 111 27.48 -0.76 14.37
N THR A 112 27.44 0.41 15.00
CA THR A 112 27.92 0.54 16.37
C THR A 112 26.88 -0.02 17.32
N TYR A 113 27.29 -0.39 18.53
CA TYR A 113 26.36 -0.83 19.56
C TYR A 113 25.24 0.21 19.78
N GLU A 114 25.58 1.50 19.70
CA GLU A 114 24.65 2.61 19.82
C GLU A 114 23.60 2.61 18.69
N ASP A 115 24.02 2.32 17.46
CA ASP A 115 23.10 2.22 16.32
C ASP A 115 22.10 1.07 16.49
N ILE A 116 22.55 -0.10 16.99
CA ILE A 116 21.65 -1.23 17.28
C ILE A 116 20.70 -0.90 18.42
N HIS A 117 21.19 -0.19 19.44
CA HIS A 117 20.37 0.19 20.58
C HIS A 117 19.28 1.19 20.17
N ASN A 118 19.65 2.20 19.39
CA ASN A 118 18.70 3.18 18.86
C ASN A 118 17.71 2.56 17.86
N ASP A 119 18.15 1.62 17.02
CA ASP A 119 17.25 0.91 16.10
C ASP A 119 16.24 0.06 16.89
N ARG A 120 16.69 -0.67 17.92
CA ARG A 120 15.79 -1.42 18.81
C ARG A 120 14.84 -0.51 19.58
N MET A 121 15.31 0.64 20.07
CA MET A 121 14.48 1.63 20.75
C MET A 121 13.40 2.18 19.80
N THR A 122 13.80 2.52 18.57
CA THR A 122 12.89 3.04 17.54
C THR A 122 11.83 2.01 17.15
N ILE A 123 12.23 0.75 16.97
CA ILE A 123 11.30 -0.36 16.68
C ILE A 123 10.33 -0.53 17.86
N PHE A 124 10.83 -0.53 19.09
CA PHE A 124 10.01 -0.66 20.29
C PHE A 124 9.01 0.49 20.44
N GLU A 125 9.43 1.74 20.27
CA GLU A 125 8.54 2.90 20.34
C GLU A 125 7.47 2.86 19.25
N LYS A 126 7.82 2.40 18.05
CA LYS A 126 6.87 2.22 16.95
C LYS A 126 5.84 1.14 17.27
N GLU A 127 6.28 -0.02 17.73
CA GLU A 127 5.38 -1.10 18.14
C GLU A 127 4.50 -0.70 19.32
N LEU A 128 5.04 0.05 20.29
CA LEU A 128 4.29 0.57 21.42
C LEU A 128 3.18 1.52 20.97
N ASN A 129 3.51 2.50 20.10
CA ASN A 129 2.52 3.41 19.56
C ASN A 129 1.46 2.67 18.73
N GLN A 130 1.87 1.72 17.90
CA GLN A 130 0.94 0.89 17.14
C GLN A 130 -0.01 0.11 18.06
N LYS A 131 0.52 -0.51 19.13
CA LYS A 131 -0.31 -1.25 20.09
C LYS A 131 -1.23 -0.35 20.90
N GLN A 132 -0.79 0.86 21.24
CA GLN A 132 -1.65 1.86 21.88
C GLN A 132 -2.76 2.32 20.94
N GLU A 133 -2.46 2.54 19.66
CA GLU A 133 -3.44 2.90 18.64
C GLU A 133 -4.42 1.75 18.37
N GLU A 134 -3.94 0.51 18.25
CA GLU A 134 -4.75 -0.70 18.12
C GLU A 134 -5.67 -0.87 19.33
N PHE A 135 -5.13 -0.70 20.55
CA PHE A 135 -5.91 -0.77 21.78
C PHE A 135 -6.97 0.34 21.84
N THR A 136 -6.58 1.57 21.52
CA THR A 136 -7.50 2.71 21.51
C THR A 136 -8.59 2.52 20.45
N SER A 137 -8.24 2.02 19.27
CA SER A 137 -9.19 1.74 18.18
C SER A 137 -10.10 0.54 18.47
N ALA A 138 -9.64 -0.41 19.28
CA ALA A 138 -10.45 -1.54 19.73
C ALA A 138 -11.40 -1.17 20.88
N MET A 139 -10.95 -0.28 21.78
CA MET A 139 -11.74 0.17 22.94
C MET A 139 -12.70 1.32 22.60
N ALA A 140 -12.32 2.16 21.65
CA ALA A 140 -13.16 3.25 21.14
C ALA A 140 -13.55 2.95 19.70
N LEU A 141 -14.85 2.78 19.45
CA LEU A 141 -15.38 2.85 18.10
C LEU A 141 -15.02 4.23 17.53
N GLN A 142 -14.08 4.28 16.59
CA GLN A 142 -13.76 5.53 15.90
C GLN A 142 -15.02 5.99 15.17
N VAL A 143 -15.69 6.99 15.73
CA VAL A 143 -16.86 7.60 15.10
C VAL A 143 -16.36 8.18 13.79
N PRO A 144 -16.86 7.71 12.64
CA PRO A 144 -16.42 8.26 11.36
C PRO A 144 -16.65 9.77 11.37
N PRO A 145 -15.75 10.55 10.76
CA PRO A 145 -15.95 11.99 10.67
C PRO A 145 -17.31 12.23 10.03
N VAL A 146 -18.11 13.10 10.67
CA VAL A 146 -19.44 13.46 10.17
C VAL A 146 -19.25 13.88 8.71
N PRO A 147 -19.98 13.26 7.76
CA PRO A 147 -19.86 13.62 6.36
C PRO A 147 -20.05 15.13 6.23
N ASN A 148 -19.06 15.79 5.65
CA ASN A 148 -19.19 17.21 5.41
C ASN A 148 -20.13 17.41 4.22
N PHE A 149 -21.42 17.62 4.53
CA PHE A 149 -22.44 17.98 3.56
C PHE A 149 -22.39 19.45 3.17
N SER A 150 -21.37 20.21 3.60
CA SER A 150 -21.08 21.47 2.91
C SER A 150 -20.76 21.09 1.48
N ASP A 151 -21.68 21.41 0.59
CA ASP A 151 -21.40 21.53 -0.83
C ASP A 151 -20.15 22.41 -0.88
N ASN A 152 -18.99 21.80 -1.15
CA ASN A 152 -17.80 22.56 -1.42
C ASN A 152 -18.17 23.24 -2.72
N LEU A 153 -18.71 24.47 -2.66
CA LEU A 153 -18.91 25.30 -3.83
C LEU A 153 -17.63 25.15 -4.61
N ASP A 154 -17.75 24.62 -5.84
CA ASP A 154 -16.63 24.44 -6.75
C ASP A 154 -15.70 25.62 -6.54
N GLN A 155 -14.50 25.35 -6.00
CA GLN A 155 -13.47 26.36 -5.99
C GLN A 155 -13.44 26.89 -7.42
N PRO A 156 -13.54 28.20 -7.64
CA PRO A 156 -13.63 28.73 -8.98
C PRO A 156 -12.47 28.11 -9.76
N ILE A 157 -12.81 27.36 -10.82
CA ILE A 157 -11.85 26.55 -11.57
C ILE A 157 -10.69 27.48 -11.91
N SER A 158 -9.58 27.29 -11.20
CA SER A 158 -8.43 28.20 -11.25
C SER A 158 -7.93 28.35 -12.69
N GLU A 159 -8.07 27.31 -13.49
CA GLU A 159 -7.69 27.28 -14.89
C GLU A 159 -8.57 28.18 -15.77
N ILE A 160 -9.88 28.24 -15.51
CA ILE A 160 -10.82 29.12 -16.23
C ILE A 160 -10.60 30.57 -15.78
N GLU A 161 -10.38 30.83 -14.49
CA GLU A 161 -10.04 32.18 -14.03
C GLU A 161 -8.69 32.66 -14.61
N VAL A 162 -7.70 31.78 -14.72
CA VAL A 162 -6.42 32.07 -15.38
C VAL A 162 -6.62 32.36 -16.86
N GLU A 163 -7.47 31.59 -17.55
CA GLU A 163 -7.85 31.82 -18.95
C GLU A 163 -8.56 33.17 -19.13
N ILE A 164 -9.56 33.46 -18.29
CA ILE A 164 -10.29 34.73 -18.30
C ILE A 164 -9.35 35.91 -18.07
N LYS A 165 -8.44 35.79 -17.10
CA LYS A 165 -7.45 36.82 -16.80
C LYS A 165 -6.53 37.04 -18.00
N ARG A 166 -6.04 35.98 -18.64
CA ARG A 166 -5.19 36.08 -19.84
C ARG A 166 -5.92 36.74 -21.01
N ILE A 167 -7.17 36.32 -21.26
CA ILE A 167 -8.02 36.91 -22.30
C ILE A 167 -8.30 38.39 -21.98
N GLN A 168 -8.51 38.75 -20.72
CA GLN A 168 -8.73 40.13 -20.30
C GLN A 168 -7.46 40.99 -20.48
N GLU A 169 -6.29 40.47 -20.12
CA GLU A 169 -5.00 41.14 -20.35
C GLU A 169 -4.73 41.33 -21.84
N GLN A 170 -4.98 40.31 -22.66
CA GLN A 170 -4.88 40.40 -24.12
C GLN A 170 -5.82 41.47 -24.67
N ARG A 171 -7.09 41.48 -24.25
CA ARG A 171 -8.06 42.50 -24.69
C ARG A 171 -7.63 43.90 -24.28
N ASN A 172 -7.14 44.07 -23.05
CA ASN A 172 -6.63 45.36 -22.57
C ASN A 172 -5.43 45.83 -23.40
N TYR A 173 -4.50 44.92 -23.72
CA TYR A 173 -3.37 45.20 -24.60
C TYR A 173 -3.82 45.62 -26.01
N ASP A 174 -4.78 44.90 -26.59
CA ASP A 174 -5.34 45.24 -27.90
C ASP A 174 -6.05 46.61 -27.88
N ILE A 175 -6.79 46.93 -26.80
CA ILE A 175 -7.40 48.24 -26.58
C ILE A 175 -6.34 49.34 -26.48
N GLU A 176 -5.23 49.09 -25.79
CA GLU A 176 -4.11 50.03 -25.72
C GLU A 176 -3.50 50.25 -27.10
N ILE A 177 -3.30 49.19 -27.89
CA ILE A 177 -2.83 49.32 -29.28
C ILE A 177 -3.82 50.14 -30.10
N ILE A 178 -5.12 49.84 -30.06
CA ILE A 178 -6.15 50.57 -30.79
C ILE A 178 -6.17 52.04 -30.37
N ASN A 179 -6.15 52.32 -29.07
CA ASN A 179 -6.14 53.68 -28.54
C ASN A 179 -4.86 54.43 -28.91
N ASN A 180 -3.71 53.77 -28.90
CA ASN A 180 -2.44 54.41 -29.24
C ASN A 180 -2.28 54.61 -30.76
N THR A 181 -2.85 53.71 -31.57
CA THR A 181 -2.89 53.81 -33.03
C THR A 181 -3.87 54.91 -33.48
N ASN A 182 -5.03 55.02 -32.82
CA ASN A 182 -6.03 56.06 -33.09
C ASN A 182 -5.64 57.44 -32.55
N LYS A 183 -4.71 57.55 -31.59
CA LYS A 183 -4.21 58.84 -31.09
C LYS A 183 -3.32 59.60 -32.10
N ASN A 184 -2.79 58.93 -33.13
CA ASN A 184 -1.90 59.54 -34.13
C ASN A 184 -2.58 59.87 -35.47
N GLY A 185 -3.91 59.74 -35.57
CA GLY A 185 -4.70 60.19 -36.72
C GLY A 185 -5.72 61.25 -36.29
N ASN A 186 -5.57 62.48 -36.79
CA ASN A 186 -6.51 63.58 -36.59
C ASN A 186 -7.97 63.21 -36.89
N ALA A 187 -8.89 63.57 -35.96
CA ALA A 187 -10.29 64.02 -36.13
C ALA A 187 -11.14 63.47 -34.96
N TYR A 188 -11.42 64.20 -33.89
CA TYR A 188 -12.54 65.15 -33.81
C TYR A 188 -13.77 64.75 -34.65
N ILE A 189 -14.33 63.56 -34.45
CA ILE A 189 -15.74 63.14 -34.65
C ILE A 189 -15.79 61.68 -34.14
N ASP A 190 -16.44 61.40 -32.99
CA ASP A 190 -17.07 60.10 -32.65
C ASP A 190 -17.32 59.86 -31.14
N GLU A 191 -17.08 60.85 -30.28
CA GLU A 191 -17.49 60.82 -28.85
C GLU A 191 -19.03 60.70 -28.64
N ASN A 192 -19.83 60.73 -29.72
CA ASN A 192 -21.29 60.59 -29.68
C ASN A 192 -21.82 59.20 -30.08
N TRP A 193 -20.99 58.30 -30.64
CA TRP A 193 -21.43 56.94 -30.97
C TRP A 193 -21.52 56.04 -29.73
N LEU A 194 -20.68 56.29 -28.72
CA LEU A 194 -20.52 55.41 -27.56
C LEU A 194 -21.36 55.79 -26.33
N LYS A 195 -22.20 56.84 -26.41
CA LYS A 195 -23.05 57.22 -25.29
C LYS A 195 -24.39 56.48 -25.38
N PRO A 196 -24.74 55.63 -24.40
CA PRO A 196 -26.09 55.06 -24.34
C PRO A 196 -27.10 56.21 -24.28
N GLN A 197 -28.22 56.08 -25.01
CA GLN A 197 -29.29 57.07 -24.91
C GLN A 197 -29.79 57.12 -23.46
N GLU A 198 -29.79 58.31 -22.87
CA GLU A 198 -30.39 58.60 -21.56
C GLU A 198 -31.86 58.18 -21.60
N THR A 199 -32.19 57.03 -21.00
CA THR A 199 -33.58 56.58 -20.85
C THR A 199 -34.06 56.91 -19.44
N SER A 200 -35.23 57.54 -19.36
CA SER A 200 -35.84 58.11 -18.15
C SER A 200 -36.46 57.04 -17.25
N ILE A 201 -35.68 56.09 -16.73
CA ILE A 201 -36.15 55.21 -15.65
C ILE A 201 -35.09 55.19 -14.55
N LYS A 202 -35.46 55.84 -13.44
CA LYS A 202 -34.65 56.14 -12.27
C LYS A 202 -34.25 54.85 -11.54
N ASN A 203 -32.96 54.77 -11.19
CA ASN A 203 -32.39 53.77 -10.29
C ASN A 203 -33.02 53.86 -8.89
N GLU A 204 -33.99 52.98 -8.59
CA GLU A 204 -34.54 52.83 -7.24
C GLU A 204 -33.75 51.78 -6.45
N LYS A 205 -32.67 52.28 -5.84
CA LYS A 205 -32.11 51.94 -4.53
C LYS A 205 -32.43 50.56 -3.91
N LEU A 206 -31.39 49.72 -3.89
CA LEU A 206 -31.18 48.59 -2.97
C LEU A 206 -31.44 48.99 -1.50
N ILE A 207 -32.30 48.24 -0.79
CA ILE A 207 -32.47 48.33 0.67
C ILE A 207 -31.65 47.21 1.34
N LYS A 208 -30.70 47.63 2.19
CA LYS A 208 -29.98 46.81 3.18
C LYS A 208 -30.97 46.30 4.23
N ILE A 209 -30.98 44.99 4.51
CA ILE A 209 -31.65 44.42 5.68
C ILE A 209 -30.60 44.15 6.76
N SER A 210 -30.69 44.88 7.87
CA SER A 210 -30.01 44.59 9.14
C SER A 210 -31.06 44.12 10.15
N ALA A 211 -30.81 43.00 10.82
CA ALA A 211 -31.70 42.38 11.81
C ALA A 211 -31.78 43.16 13.13
N THR A 212 -32.97 43.22 13.76
CA THR A 212 -33.30 42.62 15.09
C THR A 212 -34.48 43.31 15.80
N SER A 213 -35.34 42.47 16.41
CA SER A 213 -36.28 42.65 17.54
C SER A 213 -37.75 43.10 17.35
N ASN A 214 -38.60 42.09 17.60
CA ASN A 214 -39.84 42.04 18.39
C ASN A 214 -41.20 42.59 17.90
N SER A 215 -42.11 41.61 17.77
CA SER A 215 -43.48 41.55 18.29
C SER A 215 -44.61 42.18 17.46
N GLY A 216 -45.51 41.32 16.96
CA GLY A 216 -46.86 41.74 16.53
C GLY A 216 -47.49 40.94 15.39
N SER A 217 -48.03 39.76 15.70
CA SER A 217 -49.35 39.26 15.28
C SER A 217 -49.83 39.36 13.81
N ASN A 218 -50.13 38.16 13.27
CA ASN A 218 -51.13 37.80 12.25
C ASN A 218 -50.83 38.08 10.77
N SER A 219 -50.70 37.03 9.94
CA SER A 219 -51.88 36.34 9.37
C SER A 219 -51.50 35.23 8.38
N THR A 220 -52.04 34.03 8.65
CA THR A 220 -52.66 33.07 7.72
C THR A 220 -51.87 32.35 6.61
N ASN A 221 -51.94 31.01 6.75
CA ASN A 221 -52.19 29.97 5.73
C ASN A 221 -50.99 29.16 5.23
N SER A 222 -50.84 27.95 5.77
CA SER A 222 -50.36 26.77 5.03
C SER A 222 -50.65 25.47 5.79
N THR A 223 -51.76 24.82 5.38
CA THR A 223 -51.94 23.37 5.19
C THR A 223 -51.30 22.39 6.19
N SER A 224 -52.13 21.86 7.08
CA SER A 224 -51.87 20.68 7.90
C SER A 224 -51.78 19.40 7.03
N ILE A 225 -50.59 18.83 6.91
CA ILE A 225 -50.39 17.42 6.55
C ILE A 225 -50.22 16.65 7.85
N THR A 226 -51.13 15.72 8.08
CA THR A 226 -51.12 14.74 9.18
C THR A 226 -49.87 13.87 9.09
N ASN A 227 -48.96 13.98 10.05
CA ASN A 227 -47.98 12.94 10.30
C ASN A 227 -48.15 12.42 11.73
N THR A 228 -48.60 11.18 11.79
CA THR A 228 -48.78 10.37 12.99
C THR A 228 -47.47 10.29 13.77
N ASN A 229 -47.55 10.67 15.04
CA ASN A 229 -46.54 10.43 16.07
C ASN A 229 -45.97 9.01 16.00
N ARG A 230 -44.70 8.87 15.64
CA ARG A 230 -43.89 7.72 16.04
C ARG A 230 -42.93 8.21 17.12
N HIS A 231 -43.34 7.96 18.36
CA HIS A 231 -42.53 8.14 19.55
C HIS A 231 -41.44 7.06 19.57
N ILE A 232 -40.17 7.43 19.62
CA ILE A 232 -39.05 6.51 19.85
C ILE A 232 -38.80 6.51 21.36
N SER A 233 -39.14 5.41 22.02
CA SER A 233 -38.84 5.17 23.44
C SER A 233 -37.49 4.46 23.52
N TRP A 234 -36.54 5.06 24.23
CA TRP A 234 -35.34 4.37 24.70
C TRP A 234 -35.57 4.08 26.17
N GLU A 235 -35.94 2.84 26.51
CA GLU A 235 -35.98 2.43 27.91
C GLU A 235 -35.43 1.02 28.05
N ASP A 236 -34.33 0.95 28.81
CA ASP A 236 -33.70 -0.23 29.36
C ASP A 236 -34.52 -0.71 30.56
N GLU A 237 -35.09 -1.93 30.53
CA GLU A 237 -35.10 -2.85 31.69
C GLU A 237 -35.74 -4.22 31.38
N GLN A 238 -34.90 -5.25 31.57
CA GLN A 238 -35.11 -6.64 32.04
C GLN A 238 -36.30 -7.54 31.63
N GLN A 239 -35.91 -8.82 31.41
CA GLN A 239 -36.61 -10.07 31.73
C GLN A 239 -37.82 -10.56 30.89
N ASN A 240 -37.56 -11.71 30.25
CA ASN A 240 -38.39 -12.93 30.13
C ASN A 240 -39.86 -12.89 29.68
N LYS A 241 -40.11 -13.76 28.68
CA LYS A 241 -41.37 -14.32 28.14
C LYS A 241 -42.16 -13.47 27.14
N SER A 242 -42.15 -13.88 25.87
CA SER A 242 -43.09 -14.88 25.33
C SER A 242 -42.90 -14.96 23.81
N GLU A 243 -42.78 -16.18 23.29
CA GLU A 243 -42.81 -16.52 21.88
C GLU A 243 -44.19 -16.15 21.31
N GLU A 244 -44.28 -15.19 20.36
CA GLU A 244 -45.32 -15.14 19.30
C GLU A 244 -45.34 -13.87 18.41
N GLN A 245 -44.39 -12.93 18.52
CA GLN A 245 -44.42 -11.70 17.68
C GLN A 245 -43.18 -11.44 16.81
N GLU A 246 -42.55 -12.49 16.27
CA GLU A 246 -41.38 -12.32 15.37
C GLU A 246 -41.72 -12.07 13.88
N ALA A 247 -42.98 -11.95 13.49
CA ALA A 247 -43.35 -11.88 12.06
C ALA A 247 -43.34 -10.48 11.42
N LEU A 248 -42.96 -9.40 12.13
CA LEU A 248 -42.96 -8.03 11.57
C LEU A 248 -41.60 -7.33 11.57
N ASN A 249 -40.54 -7.96 12.09
CA ASN A 249 -39.20 -7.36 12.09
C ASN A 249 -38.40 -7.79 10.85
N ILE A 250 -37.81 -6.79 10.18
CA ILE A 250 -37.04 -6.92 8.93
C ILE A 250 -35.86 -7.92 9.06
N PHE A 251 -35.47 -8.25 10.29
CA PHE A 251 -34.41 -9.20 10.64
C PHE A 251 -34.85 -10.67 10.65
N GLY A 252 -36.15 -10.98 10.64
CA GLY A 252 -36.63 -12.37 10.53
C GLY A 252 -36.35 -13.01 9.17
N LYS A 253 -35.98 -12.21 8.16
CA LYS A 253 -35.56 -12.68 6.83
C LYS A 253 -34.08 -13.03 6.74
N LEU A 254 -33.30 -12.74 7.77
CA LEU A 254 -31.87 -13.09 7.81
C LEU A 254 -31.72 -14.51 8.34
N LYS A 255 -31.02 -15.37 7.58
CA LYS A 255 -30.73 -16.74 7.97
C LYS A 255 -29.98 -16.71 9.30
N LYS A 256 -30.59 -17.25 10.36
CA LYS A 256 -29.98 -17.39 11.69
C LYS A 256 -28.78 -18.33 11.56
N ILE A 257 -27.57 -17.77 11.55
CA ILE A 257 -26.32 -18.53 11.58
C ILE A 257 -26.18 -19.05 13.01
N THR A 258 -26.58 -20.30 13.27
CA THR A 258 -26.05 -21.05 14.40
C THR A 258 -24.56 -21.19 14.17
N SER A 259 -23.74 -20.88 15.18
CA SER A 259 -22.27 -20.89 15.13
C SER A 259 -21.70 -22.27 14.82
N THR A 260 -21.79 -22.67 13.56
CA THR A 260 -21.05 -23.73 12.89
C THR A 260 -21.04 -23.31 11.43
N ASP A 261 -19.83 -23.07 10.91
CA ASP A 261 -19.49 -22.67 9.54
C ASP A 261 -19.31 -21.17 9.31
N ASN A 262 -18.05 -20.71 9.45
CA ASN A 262 -17.17 -20.62 8.28
C ASN A 262 -15.72 -20.24 8.67
N SER A 263 -14.75 -20.75 7.91
CA SER A 263 -13.35 -20.33 7.83
C SER A 263 -12.33 -20.89 8.85
N VAL A 264 -12.09 -22.21 8.81
CA VAL A 264 -10.77 -22.77 9.15
C VAL A 264 -10.26 -23.51 7.91
N PRO A 265 -9.10 -23.14 7.33
CA PRO A 265 -8.57 -23.82 6.16
C PRO A 265 -8.12 -25.23 6.56
N ASN A 266 -8.70 -26.26 5.93
CA ASN A 266 -8.06 -27.51 5.52
C ASN A 266 -7.33 -28.41 6.55
N TYR A 267 -7.29 -28.08 7.84
CA TYR A 267 -6.59 -28.93 8.82
C TYR A 267 -7.37 -30.20 9.18
N GLN A 268 -8.69 -30.16 9.19
CA GLN A 268 -9.48 -31.34 9.55
C GLN A 268 -9.37 -32.45 8.49
N ILE A 269 -9.38 -32.08 7.20
CA ILE A 269 -9.19 -33.02 6.09
C ILE A 269 -7.77 -33.60 6.14
N GLN A 270 -6.75 -32.77 6.39
CA GLN A 270 -5.37 -33.24 6.57
C GLN A 270 -5.21 -34.17 7.78
N ILE A 271 -5.90 -33.89 8.89
CA ILE A 271 -5.90 -34.75 10.09
C ILE A 271 -6.53 -36.11 9.77
N ASP A 272 -7.62 -36.13 9.02
CA ASP A 272 -8.30 -37.38 8.67
C ASP A 272 -7.50 -38.20 7.64
N ASP A 273 -6.82 -37.54 6.70
CA ASP A 273 -5.87 -38.19 5.78
C ASP A 273 -4.64 -38.77 6.52
N LEU A 274 -4.05 -38.03 7.46
CA LEU A 274 -2.94 -38.50 8.29
C LEU A 274 -3.34 -39.69 9.18
N LYS A 275 -4.55 -39.66 9.76
CA LYS A 275 -5.09 -40.81 10.54
C LYS A 275 -5.25 -42.05 9.68
N LYS A 276 -5.69 -41.88 8.43
CA LYS A 276 -5.81 -42.98 7.47
C LYS A 276 -4.43 -43.54 7.12
N GLU A 277 -3.44 -42.68 6.87
CA GLU A 277 -2.06 -43.10 6.58
C GLU A 277 -1.43 -43.87 7.75
N ILE A 278 -1.58 -43.38 8.99
CA ILE A 278 -1.13 -44.06 10.21
C ILE A 278 -1.79 -45.44 10.36
N SER A 279 -3.09 -45.56 10.08
CA SER A 279 -3.78 -46.86 10.13
C SER A 279 -3.19 -47.85 9.13
N THR A 280 -2.91 -47.41 7.89
CA THR A 280 -2.29 -48.28 6.88
C THR A 280 -0.86 -48.66 7.22
N LEU A 281 -0.10 -47.78 7.89
CA LEU A 281 1.26 -48.08 8.33
C LEU A 281 1.28 -49.11 9.45
N ASN A 282 0.35 -48.99 10.41
CA ASN A 282 0.19 -49.98 11.48
C ASN A 282 -0.18 -51.35 10.92
N GLU A 283 -1.10 -51.42 9.97
CA GLU A 283 -1.45 -52.69 9.29
C GLU A 283 -0.24 -53.32 8.58
N LYS A 284 0.56 -52.51 7.86
CA LYS A 284 1.79 -52.97 7.22
C LYS A 284 2.83 -53.45 8.24
N LEU A 285 2.93 -52.77 9.37
CA LEU A 285 3.85 -53.12 10.46
C LEU A 285 3.42 -54.45 11.12
N ASP A 286 2.13 -54.65 11.32
CA ASP A 286 1.58 -55.93 11.83
C ASP A 286 1.85 -57.07 10.85
N ILE A 287 1.64 -56.86 9.54
CA ILE A 287 1.98 -57.84 8.50
C ILE A 287 3.49 -58.14 8.51
N PHE A 288 4.33 -57.12 8.67
CA PHE A 288 5.78 -57.29 8.75
C PHE A 288 6.17 -58.10 9.99
N LEU A 289 5.64 -57.76 11.16
CA LEU A 289 5.90 -58.50 12.41
C LEU A 289 5.42 -59.95 12.35
N GLN A 290 4.30 -60.21 11.66
CA GLN A 290 3.77 -61.56 11.46
C GLN A 290 4.64 -62.39 10.50
N LYS A 291 5.38 -61.74 9.59
CA LYS A 291 6.31 -62.39 8.66
C LYS A 291 7.66 -62.76 9.29
N TYR A 292 8.00 -62.18 10.44
CA TYR A 292 9.26 -62.42 11.17
C TYR A 292 9.07 -63.15 12.51
N LYS A 293 7.85 -63.67 12.77
CA LYS A 293 7.59 -64.74 13.74
C LYS A 293 7.61 -66.10 13.04
#